data_AF-A0A2D8NTU5-F1
#
_entry.id   AF-A0A2D8NTU5-F1
#
_cell.length_a   1.000
_cell.length_b   1.000
_cell.length_c   1.000
_cell.angle_alpha   90.00
_cell.angle_beta   90.00
_cell.angle_gamma   90.00
#
_symmetry.space_group_name_H-M   'P 1'
#
loop_
_entity.id
_entity.type
_entity.pdbx_description
1 polymer ?
#
loop_
_entity_poly.entity_id
_entity_poly.type
_entity_poly.pdbx_seq_one_letter_code
_entity_poly.pdbx_strand_id
1 'polypeptide(L)'
;MGVPLSPRSAQIIDLETMRHRLRARKRLVRLSPELDGLEMLYYLASDPDTLYGMPLLAWGLREDDEVVGLVPWMESLAPCHELDDPEYGHFVGYRDPETHEIFHDAPEHKIAELAHAAAYFDYEETQDVSLTQQLPETQGTHALCMDEDGKPWQLKQIFGWHLYSNGAVDAMLVDDTRATSLPVLLGDDCLYPGRSRHHTLYFFQRNIANRIRNEDPDTLEALALMVMPGN
;
A
#
# COMPACT_ATOMS: atom_id res chain seq x y z
N MET A 1 -10.83 51.76 -37.85
CA MET A 1 -10.05 51.38 -36.64
C MET A 1 -10.49 49.99 -36.23
N GLY A 2 -9.83 48.95 -36.76
CA GLY A 2 -10.15 47.55 -36.46
C GLY A 2 -9.34 47.08 -35.25
N VAL A 3 -10.01 46.49 -34.27
CA VAL A 3 -9.38 45.88 -33.08
C VAL A 3 -8.65 44.61 -33.53
N PRO A 4 -7.37 44.39 -33.16
CA PRO A 4 -6.67 43.17 -33.52
C PRO A 4 -7.21 42.02 -32.65
N LEU A 5 -7.76 40.98 -33.30
CA LEU A 5 -8.13 39.73 -32.65
C LEU A 5 -6.85 38.99 -32.25
N SER A 6 -6.70 38.72 -30.95
CA SER A 6 -5.59 37.93 -30.40
C SER A 6 -5.62 36.49 -30.97
N PRO A 7 -4.52 35.91 -31.46
CA PRO A 7 -4.51 34.61 -32.16
C PRO A 7 -4.42 33.41 -31.21
N ARG A 8 -4.74 33.56 -29.91
CA ARG A 8 -4.63 32.45 -28.96
C ARG A 8 -5.82 31.51 -29.10
N SER A 9 -5.64 30.45 -29.89
CA SER A 9 -6.52 29.29 -29.91
C SER A 9 -6.57 28.67 -28.52
N ALA A 10 -7.78 28.46 -27.99
CA ALA A 10 -7.97 27.72 -26.74
C ALA A 10 -7.43 26.29 -26.90
N GLN A 11 -6.47 25.91 -26.07
CA GLN A 11 -6.00 24.53 -25.99
C GLN A 11 -7.03 23.73 -25.20
N ILE A 12 -7.72 22.81 -25.88
CA ILE A 12 -8.57 21.82 -25.21
C ILE A 12 -7.62 20.80 -24.58
N ILE A 13 -7.46 20.86 -23.27
CA ILE A 13 -6.70 19.88 -22.51
C ILE A 13 -7.62 18.67 -22.30
N ASP A 14 -7.27 17.55 -22.92
CA ASP A 14 -7.95 16.29 -22.66
C ASP A 14 -7.53 15.77 -21.27
N LEU A 15 -8.41 16.04 -20.29
CA LEU A 15 -8.24 15.62 -18.90
C LEU A 15 -8.12 14.10 -18.77
N GLU A 16 -8.71 13.31 -19.66
CA GLU A 16 -8.70 11.86 -19.59
C GLU A 16 -7.32 11.31 -19.97
N THR A 17 -6.76 11.79 -21.09
CA THR A 17 -5.37 11.50 -21.46
C THR A 17 -4.37 11.98 -20.40
N MET A 18 -4.60 13.15 -19.80
CA MET A 18 -3.73 13.66 -18.73
C MET A 18 -3.80 12.79 -17.46
N ARG A 19 -5.00 12.37 -17.05
CA ARG A 19 -5.20 11.43 -15.92
C ARG A 19 -4.57 10.08 -16.18
N HIS A 20 -4.69 9.54 -17.39
CA HIS A 20 -4.02 8.28 -17.76
C HIS A 20 -2.50 8.39 -17.66
N ARG A 21 -1.90 9.47 -18.16
CA ARG A 21 -0.45 9.70 -18.02
C ARG A 21 -0.01 9.86 -16.56
N LEU A 22 -0.78 10.58 -15.75
CA LEU A 22 -0.48 10.74 -14.32
C LEU A 22 -0.59 9.41 -13.56
N ARG A 23 -1.56 8.56 -13.91
CA ARG A 23 -1.68 7.21 -13.34
C ARG A 23 -0.54 6.29 -13.76
N ALA A 24 -0.12 6.34 -15.02
CA ALA A 24 1.04 5.59 -15.50
C ALA A 24 2.28 5.95 -14.68
N ARG A 25 2.56 7.25 -14.49
CA ARG A 25 3.69 7.72 -13.67
C ARG A 25 3.71 7.20 -12.23
N LYS A 26 2.54 6.95 -11.64
CA LYS A 26 2.41 6.41 -10.27
C LYS A 26 2.59 4.89 -10.18
N ARG A 27 2.77 4.21 -11.30
CA ARG A 27 2.97 2.75 -11.38
C ARG A 27 4.23 2.37 -10.63
N LEU A 28 4.11 1.43 -9.69
CA LEU A 28 5.25 0.86 -8.97
C LEU A 28 6.01 -0.10 -9.90
N VAL A 29 7.34 0.04 -9.93
CA VAL A 29 8.25 -0.72 -10.78
C VAL A 29 9.07 -1.71 -9.95
N ARG A 30 9.50 -1.29 -8.76
CA ARG A 30 10.30 -2.10 -7.85
C ARG A 30 9.96 -1.82 -6.40
N LEU A 31 10.12 -2.85 -5.57
CA LEU A 31 9.98 -2.75 -4.12
C LEU A 31 11.29 -3.09 -3.43
N SER A 32 11.52 -2.49 -2.28
CA SER A 32 12.55 -2.88 -1.33
C SER A 32 11.92 -2.98 0.05
N PRO A 33 12.18 -4.05 0.83
CA PRO A 33 11.70 -4.09 2.21
C PRO A 33 12.30 -2.94 3.01
N GLU A 34 11.53 -2.47 3.99
CA GLU A 34 12.06 -1.57 5.00
C GLU A 34 12.52 -2.36 6.22
N LEU A 35 13.79 -2.21 6.57
CA LEU A 35 14.49 -3.04 7.55
C LEU A 35 15.24 -2.23 8.60
N ASP A 36 15.27 -0.90 8.46
CA ASP A 36 15.99 0.03 9.33
C ASP A 36 15.06 0.62 10.40
N GLY A 37 13.76 0.28 10.34
CA GLY A 37 12.77 0.66 11.35
C GLY A 37 12.14 2.03 11.13
N LEU A 38 12.27 2.57 9.91
CA LEU A 38 11.65 3.85 9.56
C LEU A 38 10.13 3.78 9.65
N GLU A 39 9.53 4.87 10.12
CA GLU A 39 8.09 4.97 10.34
C GLU A 39 7.51 6.15 9.58
N MET A 40 6.29 5.98 9.10
CA MET A 40 5.42 7.07 8.69
C MET A 40 4.86 7.80 9.91
N LEU A 41 4.89 9.13 9.89
CA LEU A 41 4.13 9.98 10.80
C LEU A 41 2.84 10.45 10.14
N TYR A 42 1.74 10.33 10.88
CA TYR A 42 0.44 10.82 10.46
C TYR A 42 -0.36 11.37 11.65
N TYR A 43 -1.37 12.17 11.38
CA TYR A 43 -2.40 12.56 12.36
C TYR A 43 -3.78 12.19 11.85
N LEU A 44 -4.75 12.13 12.76
CA LEU A 44 -6.16 11.94 12.46
C LEU A 44 -6.88 13.29 12.53
N ALA A 45 -7.83 13.58 11.65
CA ALA A 45 -8.52 14.88 11.71
C ALA A 45 -9.36 15.05 13.00
N SER A 46 -9.75 13.95 13.63
CA SER A 46 -10.40 13.94 14.95
C SER A 46 -9.47 14.37 16.09
N ASP A 47 -8.16 14.20 15.92
CA ASP A 47 -7.13 14.56 16.90
C ASP A 47 -5.87 15.11 16.20
N PRO A 48 -5.93 16.34 15.68
CA PRO A 48 -4.86 16.92 14.85
C PRO A 48 -3.60 17.29 15.65
N ASP A 49 -3.69 17.35 16.99
CA ASP A 49 -2.57 17.72 17.86
C ASP A 49 -1.68 16.51 18.21
N THR A 50 -2.13 15.29 17.91
CA THR A 50 -1.40 14.05 18.17
C THR A 50 -0.82 13.45 16.89
N LEU A 51 0.49 13.17 16.91
CA LEU A 51 1.17 12.43 15.85
C LEU A 51 1.29 10.95 16.21
N TYR A 52 0.91 10.09 15.26
CA TYR A 52 1.04 8.65 15.36
C TYR A 52 2.15 8.16 14.44
N GLY A 53 2.92 7.17 14.92
CA GLY A 53 3.95 6.48 14.14
C GLY A 53 3.43 5.14 13.62
N MET A 54 3.68 4.86 12.35
CA MET A 54 3.37 3.58 11.71
C MET A 54 4.61 3.07 10.96
N PRO A 55 5.14 1.88 11.31
CA PRO A 55 6.26 1.29 10.59
C PRO A 55 6.01 1.17 9.09
N LEU A 56 6.98 1.63 8.30
CA LEU A 56 6.98 1.42 6.86
C LEU A 56 7.23 -0.05 6.57
N LEU A 57 6.46 -0.64 5.67
CA LEU A 57 6.66 -2.03 5.25
C LEU A 57 7.73 -2.13 4.17
N ALA A 58 7.71 -1.20 3.22
CA ALA A 58 8.59 -1.18 2.08
C ALA A 58 8.80 0.22 1.53
N TRP A 59 9.77 0.34 0.64
CA TRP A 59 9.94 1.45 -0.29
C TRP A 59 9.62 0.99 -1.70
N GLY A 60 8.96 1.84 -2.47
CA GLY A 60 8.59 1.57 -3.86
C GLY A 60 9.19 2.59 -4.81
N LEU A 61 9.80 2.12 -5.89
CA LEU A 61 10.18 2.96 -7.03
C LEU A 61 9.01 3.08 -7.99
N ARG A 62 8.69 4.29 -8.39
CA ARG A 62 7.69 4.60 -9.41
C ARG A 62 8.32 4.79 -10.79
N GLU A 63 7.49 4.77 -11.82
CA GLU A 63 7.91 5.02 -13.20
C GLU A 63 8.54 6.39 -13.44
N ASP A 64 8.23 7.39 -12.60
CA ASP A 64 8.82 8.71 -12.70
C ASP A 64 10.03 8.91 -11.80
N ASP A 65 10.70 7.81 -11.44
CA ASP A 65 11.88 7.73 -10.59
C ASP A 65 11.67 8.21 -9.15
N GLU A 66 10.42 8.49 -8.75
CA GLU A 66 10.06 8.82 -7.38
C GLU A 66 10.13 7.56 -6.50
N VAL A 67 10.82 7.66 -5.37
CA VAL A 67 10.86 6.61 -4.34
C VAL A 67 9.97 6.99 -3.17
N VAL A 68 9.06 6.09 -2.82
CA VAL A 68 7.97 6.36 -1.88
C VAL A 68 7.89 5.29 -0.81
N GLY A 69 7.67 5.70 0.44
CA GLY A 69 7.39 4.78 1.54
C GLY A 69 6.01 4.16 1.39
N LEU A 70 5.88 2.88 1.77
CA LEU A 70 4.67 2.08 1.62
C LEU A 70 4.24 1.50 2.97
N VAL A 71 2.96 1.63 3.29
CA VAL A 71 2.34 1.10 4.50
C VAL A 71 1.08 0.29 4.17
N PRO A 72 0.79 -0.83 4.85
CA PRO A 72 -0.50 -1.51 4.74
C PRO A 72 -1.58 -0.60 5.32
N TRP A 73 -2.37 0.02 4.43
CA TRP A 73 -3.35 1.02 4.83
C TRP A 73 -4.70 0.73 4.18
N MET A 74 -5.72 0.56 5.02
CA MET A 74 -7.05 0.15 4.58
C MET A 74 -6.96 -1.09 3.69
N GLU A 75 -7.22 -0.97 2.38
CA GLU A 75 -7.28 -2.11 1.47
C GLU A 75 -6.04 -2.29 0.58
N SER A 76 -5.02 -1.44 0.73
CA SER A 76 -3.88 -1.41 -0.18
C SER A 76 -2.55 -1.27 0.54
N LEU A 77 -1.48 -1.71 -0.11
CA LEU A 77 -0.14 -1.28 0.26
C LEU A 77 0.04 0.14 -0.30
N ALA A 78 -0.30 1.13 0.52
CA ALA A 78 -0.49 2.51 0.10
C ALA A 78 0.81 3.31 0.18
N PRO A 79 1.11 4.16 -0.82
CA PRO A 79 2.14 5.17 -0.73
C PRO A 79 1.79 6.23 0.32
N CYS A 80 2.72 6.52 1.25
CA CYS A 80 2.44 7.40 2.39
C CYS A 80 1.95 8.79 1.97
N HIS A 81 2.53 9.38 0.92
CA HIS A 81 2.14 10.71 0.43
C HIS A 81 0.77 10.76 -0.25
N GLU A 82 0.14 9.61 -0.50
CA GLU A 82 -1.24 9.54 -0.98
C GLU A 82 -2.25 9.44 0.16
N LEU A 83 -1.78 9.35 1.41
CA LEU A 83 -2.62 9.40 2.60
C LEU A 83 -2.96 10.85 2.94
N ASP A 84 -4.09 11.28 2.40
CA ASP A 84 -4.70 12.59 2.64
C ASP A 84 -6.20 12.42 2.86
N ASP A 85 -6.56 11.45 3.71
CA ASP A 85 -7.95 11.14 4.01
C ASP A 85 -8.41 11.92 5.25
N PRO A 86 -9.46 12.76 5.14
CA PRO A 86 -9.97 13.55 6.25
C PRO A 86 -10.47 12.72 7.45
N GLU A 87 -10.85 11.46 7.24
CA GLU A 87 -11.41 10.61 8.28
C GLU A 87 -10.37 9.61 8.80
N TYR A 88 -9.49 9.13 7.91
CA TYR A 88 -8.60 8.03 8.24
C TYR A 88 -7.15 8.44 8.51
N GLY A 89 -6.66 9.56 7.97
CA GLY A 89 -5.36 10.10 8.36
C GLY A 89 -4.61 10.88 7.29
N HIS A 90 -3.77 11.81 7.75
CA HIS A 90 -2.94 12.68 6.92
C HIS A 90 -1.46 12.44 7.16
N PHE A 91 -0.71 12.22 6.09
CA PHE A 91 0.74 12.08 6.12
C PHE A 91 1.45 13.39 6.48
N VAL A 92 2.43 13.29 7.37
CA VAL A 92 3.27 14.43 7.80
C VAL A 92 4.70 14.30 7.30
N GLY A 93 5.26 13.09 7.38
CA GLY A 93 6.65 12.82 7.03
C GLY A 93 7.07 11.44 7.48
N TYR A 94 8.31 11.09 7.23
CA TYR A 94 8.97 9.92 7.77
C TYR A 94 9.73 10.28 9.04
N ARG A 95 9.87 9.31 9.95
CA ARG A 95 10.64 9.43 11.17
C ARG A 95 11.59 8.26 11.30
N ASP A 96 12.82 8.57 11.66
CA ASP A 96 13.74 7.60 12.23
C ASP A 96 13.51 7.55 13.76
N PRO A 97 13.03 6.42 14.33
CA PRO A 97 12.78 6.32 15.76
C PRO A 97 14.05 6.38 16.63
N GLU A 98 15.22 6.05 16.09
CA GLU A 98 16.49 6.07 16.82
C GLU A 98 17.03 7.49 16.97
N THR A 99 17.00 8.27 15.89
CA THR A 99 17.52 9.65 15.88
C THR A 99 16.44 10.70 16.18
N HIS A 100 15.17 10.32 16.11
CA HIS A 100 14.01 11.22 16.12
C HIS A 100 14.01 12.26 14.98
N GLU A 101 14.81 12.04 13.93
CA GLU A 101 14.84 12.90 12.75
C GLU A 101 13.55 12.72 11.95
N ILE A 102 12.99 13.85 11.49
CA ILE A 102 11.83 13.88 10.61
C ILE A 102 12.29 14.38 9.25
N PHE A 103 11.93 13.64 8.21
CA PHE A 103 12.27 13.93 6.83
C PHE A 103 11.09 13.63 5.91
N HIS A 104 11.11 14.17 4.69
CA HIS A 104 9.95 14.08 3.77
C HIS A 104 10.24 13.29 2.50
N ASP A 105 11.52 13.08 2.19
CA ASP A 105 11.98 12.36 1.01
C ASP A 105 12.54 10.98 1.39
N ALA A 106 12.57 10.04 0.45
CA ALA A 106 13.20 8.75 0.69
C ALA A 106 14.69 8.89 1.03
N PRO A 107 15.24 8.07 1.96
CA PRO A 107 16.67 8.07 2.25
C PRO A 107 17.52 7.76 1.00
N GLU A 108 18.67 8.43 0.86
CA GLU A 108 19.54 8.30 -0.32
C GLU A 108 19.92 6.84 -0.64
N HIS A 109 20.14 6.03 0.39
CA HIS A 109 20.50 4.62 0.21
C HIS A 109 19.36 3.81 -0.41
N LYS A 110 18.09 4.08 -0.06
CA LYS A 110 16.92 3.43 -0.68
C LYS A 110 16.73 3.86 -2.12
N ILE A 111 16.99 5.14 -2.40
CA ILE A 111 16.97 5.66 -3.78
C ILE A 111 18.00 4.91 -4.64
N ALA A 112 19.24 4.82 -4.15
CA ALA A 112 20.31 4.12 -4.87
C ALA A 112 20.02 2.61 -5.04
N GLU A 113 19.56 1.94 -3.98
CA GLU A 113 19.19 0.52 -3.99
C GLU A 113 18.14 0.24 -5.08
N LEU A 114 17.03 0.97 -5.06
CA LEU A 114 15.92 0.76 -5.97
C LEU A 114 16.29 1.12 -7.42
N ALA A 115 17.03 2.20 -7.64
CA ALA A 115 17.50 2.59 -8.97
C ALA A 115 18.40 1.52 -9.59
N HIS A 116 19.36 0.99 -8.81
CA HIS A 116 20.23 -0.08 -9.26
C HIS A 116 19.48 -1.40 -9.48
N ALA A 117 18.54 -1.74 -8.60
CA ALA A 117 17.70 -2.92 -8.77
C ALA A 117 16.85 -2.84 -10.03
N ALA A 118 16.21 -1.69 -10.29
CA ALA A 118 15.42 -1.48 -11.50
C ALA A 118 16.27 -1.59 -12.77
N ALA A 119 17.45 -0.96 -12.81
CA ALA A 119 18.35 -1.03 -13.95
C ALA A 119 18.88 -2.45 -14.23
N TYR A 120 19.09 -3.27 -13.19
CA TYR A 120 19.58 -4.64 -13.37
C TYR A 120 18.49 -5.59 -13.89
N PHE A 121 17.27 -5.44 -13.38
CA PHE A 121 16.14 -6.32 -13.71
C PHE A 121 15.16 -5.68 -14.69
N ASP A 122 15.65 -4.87 -15.62
CA ASP A 122 14.83 -4.22 -16.64
C ASP A 122 13.94 -5.26 -17.35
N TYR A 123 12.62 -5.14 -17.20
CA TYR A 123 11.65 -6.10 -17.74
C TYR A 123 11.06 -5.56 -19.04
N GLU A 124 10.99 -6.43 -20.05
CA GLU A 124 10.27 -6.12 -21.28
C GLU A 124 8.76 -6.10 -21.01
N GLU A 125 8.07 -5.05 -21.47
CA GLU A 125 6.61 -4.97 -21.35
C GLU A 125 5.94 -6.08 -22.15
N THR A 126 5.28 -7.01 -21.45
CA THR A 126 4.43 -8.03 -22.04
C THR A 126 2.98 -7.54 -22.13
N GLN A 127 2.22 -8.08 -23.09
CA GLN A 127 0.78 -7.77 -23.20
C GLN A 127 -0.02 -8.27 -21.98
N ASP A 128 0.43 -9.37 -21.37
CA ASP A 128 -0.20 -9.95 -20.18
C ASP A 128 0.44 -9.42 -18.89
N VAL A 129 -0.40 -9.25 -17.85
CA VAL A 129 0.05 -8.88 -16.51
C VAL A 129 0.79 -10.08 -15.90
N SER A 130 2.04 -9.87 -15.53
CA SER A 130 2.91 -10.91 -14.97
C SER A 130 3.41 -10.51 -13.58
N LEU A 131 3.81 -11.50 -12.78
CA LEU A 131 4.45 -11.28 -11.50
C LEU A 131 5.87 -10.72 -11.72
N THR A 132 6.16 -9.57 -11.14
CA THR A 132 7.46 -8.86 -11.26
C THR A 132 8.35 -9.16 -10.05
N GLN A 133 7.77 -9.11 -8.85
CA GLN A 133 8.53 -9.25 -7.61
C GLN A 133 7.66 -9.83 -6.49
N GLN A 134 8.30 -10.62 -5.63
CA GLN A 134 7.73 -11.07 -4.36
C GLN A 134 8.49 -10.39 -3.21
N LEU A 135 7.76 -9.94 -2.20
CA LEU A 135 8.31 -9.30 -1.01
C LEU A 135 7.78 -10.02 0.25
N PRO A 136 8.65 -10.52 1.15
CA PRO A 136 8.21 -11.10 2.42
C PRO A 136 7.50 -10.08 3.30
N GLU A 137 6.47 -10.52 4.00
CA GLU A 137 5.86 -9.75 5.08
C GLU A 137 6.72 -9.91 6.34
N THR A 138 7.14 -8.79 6.94
CA THR A 138 8.08 -8.77 8.08
C THR A 138 7.47 -8.21 9.36
N GLN A 139 6.27 -7.62 9.32
CA GLN A 139 5.67 -6.88 10.44
C GLN A 139 4.53 -7.63 11.14
N GLY A 140 4.15 -8.81 10.64
CA GLY A 140 3.02 -9.58 11.12
C GLY A 140 1.66 -8.95 10.77
N THR A 141 1.56 -8.32 9.61
CA THR A 141 0.31 -7.73 9.09
C THR A 141 -0.77 -8.80 8.89
N HIS A 142 -2.01 -8.46 9.26
CA HIS A 142 -3.18 -9.31 9.05
C HIS A 142 -4.17 -8.63 8.11
N ALA A 143 -4.90 -9.43 7.35
CA ALA A 143 -6.02 -9.00 6.54
C ALA A 143 -7.33 -9.48 7.17
N LEU A 144 -8.23 -8.55 7.47
CA LEU A 144 -9.64 -8.85 7.70
C LEU A 144 -10.30 -9.04 6.34
N CYS A 145 -10.67 -10.27 6.04
CA CYS A 145 -11.23 -10.68 4.77
C CYS A 145 -12.76 -10.73 4.87
N MET A 146 -13.43 -10.02 3.97
CA MET A 146 -14.88 -9.98 3.86
C MET A 146 -15.34 -10.53 2.50
N ASP A 147 -16.29 -11.46 2.57
CA ASP A 147 -16.93 -12.05 1.39
C ASP A 147 -18.35 -11.47 1.23
N GLU A 148 -18.90 -11.47 0.01
CA GLU A 148 -20.21 -10.88 -0.31
C GLU A 148 -21.42 -11.63 0.30
N ASP A 149 -21.23 -12.78 0.95
CA ASP A 149 -22.33 -13.70 1.27
C ASP A 149 -22.37 -14.18 2.72
N GLY A 150 -22.73 -13.33 3.69
CA GLY A 150 -23.15 -13.74 5.05
C GLY A 150 -22.19 -14.65 5.84
N LYS A 151 -20.98 -14.86 5.34
CA LYS A 151 -19.93 -15.65 5.95
C LYS A 151 -19.28 -14.81 7.05
N PRO A 152 -18.85 -15.44 8.16
CA PRO A 152 -18.11 -14.71 9.17
C PRO A 152 -16.84 -14.13 8.56
N TRP A 153 -16.49 -12.92 8.98
CA TRP A 153 -15.23 -12.28 8.61
C TRP A 153 -14.06 -13.17 9.02
N GLN A 154 -13.02 -13.20 8.19
CA GLN A 154 -11.85 -14.04 8.44
C GLN A 154 -10.64 -13.15 8.65
N LEU A 155 -10.01 -13.23 9.82
CA LEU A 155 -8.75 -12.56 10.08
C LEU A 155 -7.60 -13.50 9.71
N LYS A 156 -6.88 -13.20 8.63
CA LYS A 156 -5.78 -14.02 8.11
C LYS A 156 -4.46 -13.28 8.17
N GLN A 157 -3.37 -13.98 8.46
CA GLN A 157 -2.02 -13.41 8.37
C GLN A 157 -1.60 -13.28 6.89
N ILE A 158 -0.92 -12.18 6.57
CA ILE A 158 -0.30 -11.97 5.27
C ILE A 158 1.12 -12.57 5.30
N PHE A 159 1.48 -13.34 4.27
CA PHE A 159 2.80 -13.96 4.15
C PHE A 159 3.78 -13.16 3.28
N GLY A 160 3.24 -12.30 2.41
CA GLY A 160 4.03 -11.38 1.61
C GLY A 160 3.19 -10.63 0.60
N TRP A 161 3.88 -9.98 -0.31
CA TRP A 161 3.31 -9.05 -1.27
C TRP A 161 3.83 -9.37 -2.66
N HIS A 162 2.92 -9.39 -3.63
CA HIS A 162 3.23 -9.59 -5.04
C HIS A 162 3.10 -8.27 -5.78
N LEU A 163 4.19 -7.78 -6.36
CA LEU A 163 4.17 -6.69 -7.33
C LEU A 163 4.01 -7.28 -8.73
N TYR A 164 3.03 -6.77 -9.49
CA TYR A 164 2.81 -7.15 -10.87
C TYR A 164 3.33 -6.10 -11.86
N SER A 165 3.45 -6.46 -13.14
CA SER A 165 3.96 -5.59 -14.20
C SER A 165 3.10 -4.35 -14.47
N ASN A 166 1.85 -4.35 -14.05
CA ASN A 166 0.96 -3.18 -14.09
C ASN A 166 1.11 -2.26 -12.85
N GLY A 167 2.04 -2.57 -11.94
CA GLY A 167 2.31 -1.87 -10.68
C GLY A 167 1.29 -2.11 -9.57
N ALA A 168 0.33 -3.02 -9.77
CA ALA A 168 -0.54 -3.46 -8.69
C ALA A 168 0.24 -4.28 -7.66
N VAL A 169 -0.16 -4.18 -6.39
CA VAL A 169 0.40 -4.98 -5.30
C VAL A 169 -0.71 -5.76 -4.61
N ASP A 170 -0.57 -7.09 -4.54
CA ASP A 170 -1.49 -7.95 -3.80
C ASP A 170 -0.86 -8.53 -2.54
N ALA A 171 -1.66 -8.61 -1.48
CA ALA A 171 -1.33 -9.38 -0.28
C ALA A 171 -1.52 -10.87 -0.52
N MET A 172 -0.54 -11.67 -0.12
CA MET A 172 -0.56 -13.12 -0.24
C MET A 172 -1.07 -13.77 1.04
N LEU A 173 -2.17 -14.50 0.91
CA LEU A 173 -2.84 -15.21 2.00
C LEU A 173 -2.67 -16.72 1.84
N VAL A 174 -2.71 -17.46 2.94
CA VAL A 174 -2.63 -18.93 2.94
C VAL A 174 -4.01 -19.57 2.77
N ASP A 175 -4.06 -20.62 1.96
CA ASP A 175 -5.17 -21.57 1.90
C ASP A 175 -4.88 -22.74 2.84
N ASP A 176 -5.51 -22.73 4.01
CA ASP A 176 -5.31 -23.75 5.06
C ASP A 176 -5.63 -25.17 4.58
N THR A 177 -6.47 -25.32 3.54
CA THR A 177 -6.82 -26.63 2.99
C THR A 177 -5.74 -27.18 2.06
N ARG A 178 -4.84 -26.32 1.57
CA ARG A 178 -3.74 -26.67 0.65
C ARG A 178 -2.38 -26.65 1.32
N ALA A 179 -2.25 -26.09 2.52
CA ALA A 179 -0.99 -26.06 3.26
C ALA A 179 -0.61 -27.46 3.74
N THR A 180 0.42 -28.06 3.12
CA THR A 180 0.90 -29.42 3.45
C THR A 180 2.06 -29.45 4.44
N SER A 181 2.77 -28.33 4.61
CA SER A 181 3.97 -28.23 5.46
C SER A 181 4.07 -26.87 6.14
N LEU A 182 4.68 -26.85 7.32
CA LEU A 182 4.99 -25.63 8.07
C LEU A 182 6.51 -25.53 8.30
N PRO A 183 7.12 -24.33 8.26
CA PRO A 183 6.48 -23.04 7.97
C PRO A 183 6.09 -22.91 6.49
N VAL A 184 5.00 -22.19 6.21
CA VAL A 184 4.65 -21.76 4.84
C VAL A 184 5.63 -20.66 4.42
N LEU A 185 6.20 -20.80 3.23
CA LEU A 185 7.15 -19.85 2.66
C LEU A 185 6.54 -19.11 1.48
N LEU A 186 7.12 -17.96 1.14
CA LEU A 186 6.76 -17.28 -0.10
C LEU A 186 7.08 -18.15 -1.31
N GLY A 187 6.13 -18.18 -2.24
CA GLY A 187 6.17 -19.04 -3.43
C GLY A 187 5.53 -20.42 -3.24
N ASP A 188 5.09 -20.79 -2.03
CA ASP A 188 4.37 -22.03 -1.82
C ASP A 188 3.02 -22.03 -2.55
N ASP A 189 2.64 -23.17 -3.15
CA ASP A 189 1.41 -23.33 -3.93
C ASP A 189 0.11 -23.10 -3.12
N CYS A 190 0.20 -23.14 -1.79
CA CYS A 190 -0.92 -22.88 -0.90
C CYS A 190 -1.22 -21.37 -0.75
N LEU A 191 -0.36 -20.49 -1.26
CA LEU A 191 -0.59 -19.05 -1.25
C LEU A 191 -1.48 -18.62 -2.42
N TYR A 192 -2.33 -17.61 -2.18
CA TYR A 192 -3.12 -16.96 -3.21
C TYR A 192 -3.21 -15.45 -2.99
N PRO A 193 -3.39 -14.64 -4.05
CA PRO A 193 -3.64 -13.21 -3.91
C PRO A 193 -4.98 -12.99 -3.22
N GLY A 194 -5.02 -12.22 -2.12
CA GLY A 194 -6.25 -12.08 -1.32
C GLY A 194 -7.46 -11.61 -2.14
N ARG A 195 -7.25 -10.65 -3.05
CA ARG A 195 -8.29 -10.08 -3.93
C ARG A 195 -8.85 -11.08 -4.95
N SER A 196 -8.22 -12.25 -5.12
CA SER A 196 -8.75 -13.31 -5.99
C SER A 196 -9.93 -14.08 -5.38
N ARG A 197 -10.09 -14.03 -4.05
CA ARG A 197 -11.14 -14.77 -3.32
C ARG A 197 -12.01 -13.90 -2.44
N HIS A 198 -11.49 -12.78 -1.98
CA HIS A 198 -12.17 -11.88 -1.05
C HIS A 198 -12.48 -10.57 -1.76
N HIS A 199 -13.70 -10.07 -1.59
CA HIS A 199 -14.14 -8.83 -2.22
C HIS A 199 -13.47 -7.62 -1.56
N THR A 200 -13.45 -7.61 -0.23
CA THR A 200 -12.82 -6.56 0.57
C THR A 200 -11.78 -7.15 1.50
N LEU A 201 -10.65 -6.46 1.60
CA LEU A 201 -9.55 -6.78 2.50
C LEU A 201 -9.20 -5.52 3.28
N TYR A 202 -9.19 -5.58 4.61
CA TYR A 202 -8.65 -4.49 5.44
C TYR A 202 -7.39 -4.94 6.17
N PHE A 203 -6.33 -4.14 6.07
CA PHE A 203 -5.04 -4.45 6.66
C PHE A 203 -4.92 -3.86 8.07
N PHE A 204 -4.48 -4.71 8.99
CA PHE A 204 -4.26 -4.37 10.38
C PHE A 204 -2.85 -4.79 10.81
N GLN A 205 -2.21 -3.92 11.57
CA GLN A 205 -0.99 -4.26 12.29
C GLN A 205 -1.27 -5.38 13.32
N ARG A 206 -0.23 -6.16 13.62
CA ARG A 206 -0.30 -7.31 14.53
C ARG A 206 -0.96 -7.01 15.88
N ASN A 207 -0.69 -5.83 16.46
CA ASN A 207 -1.26 -5.40 17.74
C ASN A 207 -2.78 -5.24 17.68
N ILE A 208 -3.32 -4.61 16.63
CA ILE A 208 -4.75 -4.44 16.40
C ILE A 208 -5.37 -5.79 16.05
N ALA A 209 -4.75 -6.58 15.18
CA ALA A 209 -5.20 -7.92 14.84
C ALA A 209 -5.36 -8.82 16.08
N ASN A 210 -4.43 -8.75 17.04
CA ASN A 210 -4.53 -9.48 18.30
C ASN A 210 -5.70 -9.00 19.17
N ARG A 211 -5.99 -7.68 19.20
CA ARG A 211 -7.15 -7.14 19.91
C ARG A 211 -8.46 -7.63 19.30
N ILE A 212 -8.56 -7.63 17.97
CA ILE A 212 -9.70 -8.20 17.23
C ILE A 212 -9.88 -9.67 17.59
N ARG A 213 -8.81 -10.47 17.56
CA ARG A 213 -8.86 -11.90 17.90
C ARG A 213 -9.29 -12.16 19.35
N ASN A 214 -8.97 -11.25 20.26
CA ASN A 214 -9.33 -11.35 21.67
C ASN A 214 -10.72 -10.75 21.99
N GLU A 215 -11.49 -10.38 20.96
CA GLU A 215 -12.83 -9.80 21.11
C GLU A 215 -12.85 -8.53 21.97
N ASP A 216 -11.80 -7.70 21.84
CA ASP A 216 -11.71 -6.42 22.54
C ASP A 216 -12.89 -5.50 22.15
N PRO A 217 -13.75 -5.08 23.10
CA PRO A 217 -14.98 -4.35 22.80
C PRO A 217 -14.75 -3.06 22.03
N ASP A 218 -13.78 -2.25 22.45
CA ASP A 218 -13.48 -0.95 21.84
C ASP A 218 -13.01 -1.12 20.39
N THR A 219 -12.15 -2.12 20.14
CA THR A 219 -11.67 -2.44 18.80
C THR A 219 -12.79 -2.95 17.89
N LEU A 220 -13.68 -3.80 18.40
CA LEU A 220 -14.82 -4.31 17.62
C LEU A 220 -15.85 -3.22 17.29
N GLU A 221 -16.09 -2.27 18.20
CA GLU A 221 -16.96 -1.12 17.96
C GLU A 221 -16.39 -0.22 16.86
N ALA A 222 -15.09 0.10 16.94
CA ALA A 222 -14.40 0.87 15.91
C ALA A 222 -14.43 0.17 14.53
N LEU A 223 -14.24 -1.15 14.50
CA LEU A 223 -14.38 -1.94 13.28
C LEU A 223 -15.80 -1.89 12.71
N ALA A 224 -16.83 -1.98 13.57
CA ALA A 224 -18.21 -1.91 13.13
C ALA A 224 -18.52 -0.55 12.45
N LEU A 225 -17.96 0.55 12.97
CA LEU A 225 -18.07 1.87 12.36
C LEU A 225 -17.34 1.96 11.01
N MET A 226 -16.19 1.31 10.89
CA MET A 226 -15.37 1.32 9.66
C MET A 226 -15.98 0.45 8.54
N VAL A 227 -16.63 -0.66 8.90
CA VAL A 227 -17.11 -1.69 7.95
C VAL A 227 -18.56 -1.46 7.54
N MET A 228 -19.34 -0.71 8.32
CA MET A 228 -20.71 -0.33 7.97
C MET A 228 -20.65 1.01 7.21
N PRO A 229 -20.74 1.02 5.87
CA PRO A 229 -20.94 2.28 5.16
C PRO A 229 -22.21 2.92 5.70
N GLY A 230 -22.14 4.22 6.01
CA GLY A 230 -23.27 4.99 6.51
C GLY A 230 -24.54 4.68 5.70
N ASN A 231 -25.58 4.28 6.43
CA ASN A 231 -26.93 4.05 5.90
C ASN A 231 -27.52 5.38 5.39
#